data_AF-A0A540MQB0-F1
#
_entry.id   AF-A0A540MQB0-F1
#
_cell.length_a   1.000
_cell.length_b   1.000
_cell.length_c   1.000
_cell.angle_alpha   90.00
_cell.angle_beta   90.00
_cell.angle_gamma   90.00
#
_symmetry.space_group_name_H-M   'P 1'
#
loop_
_entity.id
_entity.type
_entity.pdbx_description
1 polymer ?
#
loop_
_entity_poly.entity_id
_entity_poly.type
_entity_poly.pdbx_seq_one_letter_code
_entity_poly.pdbx_strand_id
1 'polypeptide(L)'
;MATDTNSQIYHERQKLQFCLLHSLNNLFQKKDAFTRSSLNEIAEKLMLEEPNKEKWTPFSVLFKPHHNSLTGNYDINVLIAALEDKGKNVVWHDRRNGASSIDLDGPEDANLMGILLNVPVRMFAGLWKSRHWVTLRKIGGVWYNLDSELVAPEVFEDADKDDALGGKDATK
;
A
#
# COMPACT_ATOMS: atom_id res chain seq x y z
N MET A 1 -26.92 21.61 -4.21
CA MET A 1 -25.97 22.02 -3.17
C MET A 1 -24.66 21.35 -3.49
N ALA A 2 -23.63 22.10 -3.88
CA ALA A 2 -22.32 21.54 -4.18
C ALA A 2 -21.61 21.31 -2.85
N THR A 3 -21.29 20.06 -2.54
CA THR A 3 -20.49 19.70 -1.36
C THR A 3 -19.06 20.12 -1.64
N ASP A 4 -18.70 21.27 -1.07
CA ASP A 4 -17.33 21.78 -1.00
C ASP A 4 -16.54 20.91 -0.01
N THR A 5 -16.11 19.73 -0.45
CA THR A 5 -15.20 18.86 0.31
C THR A 5 -13.81 18.99 -0.27
N ASN A 6 -13.19 20.16 -0.12
CA ASN A 6 -11.76 20.31 -0.32
C ASN A 6 -10.99 19.72 0.89
N SER A 7 -11.29 18.46 1.23
CA SER A 7 -10.49 17.68 2.16
C SER A 7 -9.22 17.30 1.43
N GLN A 8 -8.14 18.04 1.69
CA GLN A 8 -6.83 17.76 1.15
C GLN A 8 -6.47 16.29 1.43
N ILE A 9 -6.28 15.51 0.36
CA ILE A 9 -5.91 14.09 0.44
C ILE A 9 -4.61 13.98 1.22
N TYR A 10 -4.60 13.13 2.24
CA TYR A 10 -3.40 12.89 3.02
C TYR A 10 -2.41 12.10 2.18
N HIS A 11 -1.19 12.64 2.02
CA HIS A 11 -0.11 12.00 1.29
C HIS A 11 1.22 12.17 2.02
N GLU A 12 1.76 11.04 2.46
CA GLU A 12 3.06 10.95 3.09
C GLU A 12 4.10 10.46 2.08
N ARG A 13 5.09 11.31 1.83
CA ARG A 13 6.20 11.01 0.94
C ARG A 13 7.25 10.17 1.65
N GLN A 14 7.78 9.17 0.96
CA GLN A 14 8.76 8.29 1.56
C GLN A 14 10.07 8.98 1.83
N LYS A 15 10.72 8.51 2.90
CA LYS A 15 12.11 8.79 3.21
C LYS A 15 12.81 7.45 3.45
N LEU A 16 13.96 7.25 2.81
CA LEU A 16 14.73 6.00 2.91
C LEU A 16 13.92 4.78 2.43
N GLN A 17 13.97 3.63 3.10
CA GLN A 17 13.25 2.41 2.70
C GLN A 17 12.00 2.14 3.55
N PHE A 18 11.41 3.16 4.17
CA PHE A 18 10.19 3.04 4.99
C PHE A 18 8.90 2.98 4.15
N CYS A 19 8.94 2.42 2.94
CA CYS A 19 7.82 2.45 2.00
C CYS A 19 6.55 1.80 2.57
N LEU A 20 6.67 0.75 3.40
CA LEU A 20 5.50 0.15 4.07
C LEU A 20 4.83 1.12 5.05
N LEU A 21 5.62 1.83 5.86
CA LEU A 21 5.10 2.80 6.83
C LEU A 21 4.25 3.87 6.13
N HIS A 22 4.82 4.47 5.09
CA HIS A 22 4.18 5.54 4.35
C HIS A 22 2.99 5.03 3.55
N SER A 23 3.10 3.83 2.97
CA SER A 23 1.97 3.14 2.33
C SER A 23 0.80 2.93 3.29
N LEU A 24 1.05 2.43 4.51
CA LEU A 24 0.01 2.24 5.51
C LEU A 24 -0.61 3.59 5.95
N ASN A 25 0.19 4.63 6.19
CA ASN A 25 -0.36 5.94 6.57
C ASN A 25 -1.19 6.57 5.44
N ASN A 26 -0.76 6.42 4.18
CA ASN A 26 -1.51 6.81 3.00
C ASN A 26 -2.80 6.00 2.87
N LEU A 27 -2.73 4.68 3.09
CA LEU A 27 -3.90 3.80 3.07
C LEU A 27 -4.91 4.22 4.13
N PHE A 28 -4.49 4.63 5.32
CA PHE A 28 -5.41 5.10 6.37
C PHE A 28 -5.84 6.55 6.22
N GLN A 29 -5.24 7.31 5.29
CA GLN A 29 -5.47 8.74 5.10
C GLN A 29 -5.29 9.52 6.41
N LYS A 30 -4.28 9.13 7.19
CA LYS A 30 -4.04 9.70 8.52
C LYS A 30 -2.56 9.71 8.85
N LYS A 31 -2.08 10.88 9.25
CA LYS A 31 -0.73 11.06 9.79
C LYS A 31 -0.55 10.22 11.05
N ASP A 32 0.58 9.53 11.12
CA ASP A 32 0.98 8.73 12.27
C ASP A 32 -0.06 7.65 12.65
N ALA A 33 -0.84 7.17 11.67
CA ALA A 33 -1.69 5.98 11.86
C ALA A 33 -0.85 4.76 12.28
N PHE A 34 0.35 4.70 11.71
CA PHE A 34 1.48 3.89 12.10
C PHE A 34 2.72 4.77 12.24
N THR A 35 3.63 4.34 13.10
CA THR A 35 4.94 4.96 13.31
C THR A 35 6.02 3.90 13.15
N ARG A 36 7.28 4.33 13.04
CA ARG A 36 8.42 3.40 13.03
C ARG A 36 8.46 2.54 14.29
N SER A 37 8.14 3.11 15.46
CA SER A 37 8.10 2.36 16.72
C SER A 37 7.04 1.27 16.66
N SER A 38 5.82 1.61 16.26
CA SER A 38 4.73 0.64 16.21
C SER A 38 4.99 -0.50 15.22
N LEU A 39 5.57 -0.21 14.04
CA LEU A 39 5.91 -1.28 13.08
C LEU A 39 7.11 -2.11 13.55
N ASN A 40 8.06 -1.51 14.28
CA ASN A 40 9.16 -2.26 14.90
C ASN A 40 8.64 -3.21 15.98
N GLU A 41 7.74 -2.75 16.84
CA GLU A 41 7.10 -3.56 17.89
C GLU A 41 6.34 -4.76 17.29
N ILE A 42 5.59 -4.53 16.21
CA ILE A 42 4.90 -5.60 15.47
C ILE A 42 5.92 -6.59 14.91
N ALA A 43 6.98 -6.12 14.25
CA ALA A 43 8.02 -6.98 13.71
C ALA A 43 8.70 -7.81 14.81
N GLU A 44 9.02 -7.21 15.96
CA GLU A 44 9.63 -7.90 17.10
C GLU A 44 8.71 -8.96 17.69
N LYS A 45 7.41 -8.68 17.81
CA LYS A 45 6.42 -9.66 18.27
C LYS A 45 6.36 -10.88 17.34
N LEU A 46 6.29 -10.64 16.03
CA LEU A 46 6.26 -11.71 15.02
C LEU A 46 7.53 -12.59 15.10
N MET A 47 8.70 -11.99 15.34
CA MET A 47 9.95 -12.75 15.52
C MET A 47 9.93 -13.68 16.75
N LEU A 48 9.24 -13.28 17.83
CA LEU A 48 9.17 -14.08 19.06
C LEU A 48 8.20 -15.26 18.94
N GLU A 49 7.23 -15.17 18.04
CA GLU A 49 6.19 -16.16 17.81
C GLU A 49 6.63 -17.28 16.83
N GLU A 50 7.79 -17.15 16.18
CA GLU A 50 8.32 -18.19 15.29
C GLU A 50 8.92 -19.38 16.06
N PRO A 51 8.48 -20.63 15.79
CA PRO A 51 8.80 -21.80 16.61
C PRO A 51 10.21 -22.38 16.40
N ASN A 52 10.98 -21.93 15.40
CA ASN A 52 12.31 -22.47 15.06
C ASN A 52 13.46 -21.52 15.44
N LYS A 53 13.85 -21.52 16.72
CA LYS A 53 15.05 -20.83 17.21
C LYS A 53 16.32 -21.61 16.84
N GLU A 54 16.88 -21.38 15.65
CA GLU A 54 18.32 -21.63 15.45
C GLU A 54 19.15 -20.56 16.18
N LYS A 55 20.31 -20.97 16.69
CA LYS A 55 21.06 -20.33 17.79
C LYS A 55 21.44 -18.88 17.49
N TRP A 56 20.96 -17.98 18.34
CA TRP A 56 21.31 -16.56 18.40
C TRP A 56 22.83 -16.36 18.62
N THR A 57 23.46 -15.51 17.79
CA THR A 57 24.84 -15.02 18.02
C THR A 57 24.84 -13.48 18.04
N PRO A 58 25.78 -12.81 18.72
CA PRO A 58 25.81 -11.35 18.77
C PRO A 58 25.90 -10.66 17.39
N PHE A 59 26.35 -11.38 16.36
CA PHE A 59 26.43 -10.91 14.98
C PHE A 59 25.09 -10.96 14.21
N SER A 60 24.08 -11.73 14.67
CA SER A 60 22.76 -11.79 14.01
C SER A 60 21.88 -10.55 14.27
N VAL A 61 22.32 -9.63 15.14
CA VAL A 61 21.68 -8.32 15.36
C VAL A 61 21.86 -7.38 14.16
N LEU A 62 22.97 -7.50 13.42
CA LEU A 62 23.25 -6.66 12.23
C LEU A 62 22.63 -7.20 10.93
N PHE A 63 22.30 -8.49 10.86
CA PHE A 63 21.71 -9.12 9.68
C PHE A 63 20.50 -9.95 10.11
N LYS A 64 19.41 -9.24 10.43
CA LYS A 64 18.12 -9.82 10.78
C LYS A 64 17.47 -10.45 9.54
N PRO A 65 17.11 -11.76 9.55
CA PRO A 65 16.59 -12.45 8.36
C PRO A 65 15.24 -11.91 7.82
N HIS A 66 14.49 -11.16 8.65
CA HIS A 66 13.13 -10.72 8.33
C HIS A 66 12.91 -9.20 8.35
N HIS A 67 13.90 -8.41 8.76
CA HIS A 67 13.74 -6.96 8.78
C HIS A 67 15.06 -6.24 9.04
N ASN A 68 15.46 -5.31 8.17
CA ASN A 68 16.49 -4.35 8.54
C ASN A 68 15.82 -3.16 9.25
N SER A 69 15.62 -3.27 10.57
CA SER A 69 14.90 -2.26 11.38
C SER A 69 15.51 -0.87 11.41
N LEU A 70 16.75 -0.77 10.93
CA LEU A 70 17.42 0.48 10.72
C LEU A 70 17.00 1.16 9.39
N THR A 71 16.61 0.39 8.37
CA THR A 71 16.29 0.92 7.03
C THR A 71 14.80 0.95 6.69
N GLY A 72 13.95 0.19 7.39
CA GLY A 72 12.48 0.24 7.23
C GLY A 72 11.89 -0.76 6.23
N ASN A 73 12.68 -1.73 5.78
CA ASN A 73 12.27 -2.76 4.82
C ASN A 73 11.43 -3.86 5.50
N TYR A 74 10.22 -3.50 5.95
CA TYR A 74 9.26 -4.40 6.57
C TYR A 74 8.67 -5.37 5.54
N ASP A 75 8.51 -6.63 5.93
CA ASP A 75 7.91 -7.67 5.10
C ASP A 75 6.36 -7.65 5.13
N ILE A 76 5.75 -8.59 4.40
CA ILE A 76 4.30 -8.73 4.33
C ILE A 76 3.66 -9.15 5.65
N ASN A 77 4.34 -9.89 6.53
CA ASN A 77 3.77 -10.34 7.79
C ASN A 77 3.55 -9.14 8.72
N VAL A 78 4.50 -8.19 8.72
CA VAL A 78 4.34 -6.91 9.42
C VAL A 78 3.15 -6.13 8.86
N LEU A 79 2.97 -6.09 7.54
CA LEU A 79 1.82 -5.45 6.90
C LEU A 79 0.49 -6.09 7.36
N ILE A 80 0.40 -7.42 7.35
CA ILE A 80 -0.82 -8.15 7.73
C ILE A 80 -1.16 -7.88 9.19
N ALA A 81 -0.20 -8.08 10.09
CA ALA A 81 -0.41 -7.84 11.52
C ALA A 81 -0.78 -6.37 11.82
N ALA A 82 -0.16 -5.40 11.14
CA ALA A 82 -0.48 -3.99 11.28
C ALA A 82 -1.93 -3.67 10.86
N LEU A 83 -2.44 -4.31 9.81
CA LEU A 83 -3.81 -4.14 9.35
C LEU A 83 -4.81 -4.83 10.30
N GLU A 84 -4.50 -6.02 10.78
CA GLU A 84 -5.31 -6.76 11.76
C GLU A 84 -5.43 -5.99 13.08
N ASP A 85 -4.34 -5.39 13.57
CA ASP A 85 -4.35 -4.52 14.76
C ASP A 85 -5.28 -3.29 14.61
N LYS A 86 -5.62 -2.91 13.37
CA LYS A 86 -6.60 -1.85 13.06
C LYS A 86 -7.97 -2.40 12.67
N GLY A 87 -8.22 -3.68 12.88
CA GLY A 87 -9.48 -4.36 12.55
C GLY A 87 -9.73 -4.47 11.05
N LYS A 88 -8.67 -4.56 10.23
CA LYS A 88 -8.73 -4.75 8.79
C LYS A 88 -8.27 -6.14 8.40
N ASN A 89 -8.93 -6.73 7.42
CA ASN A 89 -8.56 -8.03 6.86
C ASN A 89 -7.77 -7.85 5.57
N VAL A 90 -6.80 -8.73 5.33
CA VAL A 90 -6.02 -8.77 4.09
C VAL A 90 -6.49 -9.93 3.24
N VAL A 91 -6.85 -9.65 1.99
CA VAL A 91 -7.20 -10.68 1.00
C VAL A 91 -6.14 -10.70 -0.08
N TRP A 92 -5.55 -11.87 -0.31
CA TRP A 92 -4.61 -12.07 -1.41
C TRP A 92 -5.35 -12.20 -2.72
N HIS A 93 -5.05 -11.30 -3.66
CA HIS A 93 -5.54 -11.43 -5.02
C HIS A 93 -4.69 -12.45 -5.78
N ASP A 94 -5.33 -13.52 -6.24
CA ASP A 94 -4.69 -14.51 -7.10
C ASP A 94 -4.50 -13.93 -8.51
N ARG A 95 -3.25 -13.72 -8.91
CA ARG A 95 -2.88 -13.16 -10.22
C ARG A 95 -3.40 -13.96 -11.42
N ARG A 96 -3.79 -15.23 -11.23
CA ARG A 96 -4.43 -16.04 -12.27
C ARG A 96 -5.83 -15.54 -12.60
N ASN A 97 -6.49 -14.91 -11.64
CA ASN A 97 -7.71 -14.16 -11.85
C ASN A 97 -7.31 -12.77 -12.37
N GLY A 98 -7.96 -12.30 -13.43
CA GLY A 98 -7.70 -10.95 -13.94
C GLY A 98 -8.03 -9.89 -12.89
N ALA A 99 -7.37 -8.73 -12.96
CA ALA A 99 -7.63 -7.63 -12.04
C ALA A 99 -9.09 -7.14 -12.04
N SER A 100 -9.81 -7.36 -13.16
CA SER A 100 -11.25 -7.10 -13.30
C SER A 100 -12.13 -7.94 -12.37
N SER A 101 -11.59 -8.96 -11.69
CA SER A 101 -12.31 -9.74 -10.67
C SER A 101 -12.28 -9.10 -9.28
N ILE A 102 -11.51 -8.02 -9.11
CA ILE A 102 -11.55 -7.22 -7.88
C ILE A 102 -12.77 -6.31 -7.97
N ASP A 103 -13.69 -6.45 -7.03
CA ASP A 103 -14.83 -5.54 -6.90
C ASP A 103 -14.36 -4.19 -6.31
N LEU A 104 -14.22 -3.19 -7.18
CA LEU A 104 -13.78 -1.83 -6.83
C LEU A 104 -14.95 -0.90 -6.44
N ASP A 105 -16.19 -1.33 -6.70
CA ASP A 105 -17.42 -0.55 -6.57
C ASP A 105 -18.46 -1.22 -5.67
N GLY A 106 -18.03 -2.24 -4.92
CA GLY A 106 -18.88 -2.99 -3.99
C GLY A 106 -19.59 -2.10 -2.96
N PRO A 107 -20.66 -2.62 -2.32
CA PRO A 107 -21.49 -1.86 -1.40
C PRO A 107 -20.68 -1.28 -0.23
N GLU A 108 -21.07 -0.09 0.26
CA GLU A 108 -20.33 0.71 1.25
C GLU A 108 -19.97 -0.04 2.55
N ASP A 109 -20.72 -1.08 2.88
CA ASP A 109 -20.59 -1.89 4.10
C ASP A 109 -19.60 -3.07 3.93
N ALA A 110 -19.29 -3.44 2.68
CA ALA A 110 -18.30 -4.45 2.30
C ALA A 110 -17.06 -3.82 1.61
N ASN A 111 -16.92 -2.51 1.77
CA ASN A 111 -16.10 -1.66 0.92
C ASN A 111 -14.61 -1.99 1.01
N LEU A 112 -14.01 -2.25 -0.15
CA LEU A 112 -12.57 -2.40 -0.32
C LEU A 112 -11.88 -1.11 0.16
N MET A 113 -11.16 -1.19 1.29
CA MET A 113 -10.47 -0.03 1.85
C MET A 113 -9.39 0.53 0.90
N GLY A 114 -8.71 -0.35 0.17
CA GLY A 114 -7.65 -0.02 -0.77
C GLY A 114 -6.86 -1.26 -1.17
N ILE A 115 -5.92 -1.07 -2.08
CA ILE A 115 -5.07 -2.12 -2.64
C ILE A 115 -3.63 -1.79 -2.28
N LEU A 116 -2.92 -2.77 -1.74
CA LEU A 116 -1.48 -2.70 -1.47
C LEU A 116 -0.74 -3.58 -2.48
N LEU A 117 0.16 -2.99 -3.23
CA LEU A 117 0.95 -3.66 -4.27
C LEU A 117 2.41 -3.77 -3.83
N ASN A 118 3.03 -4.93 -4.05
CA ASN A 118 4.46 -5.15 -3.82
C ASN A 118 5.23 -5.23 -5.15
N VAL A 119 5.61 -4.06 -5.67
CA VAL A 119 6.16 -3.93 -7.02
C VAL A 119 7.69 -4.07 -7.01
N PRO A 120 8.30 -4.78 -7.98
CA PRO A 120 9.75 -4.86 -8.09
C PRO A 120 10.32 -3.51 -8.54
N VAL A 121 11.37 -3.03 -7.86
CA VAL A 121 12.09 -1.80 -8.23
C VAL A 121 13.56 -2.10 -8.50
N ARG A 122 14.16 -1.37 -9.44
CA ARG A 122 15.58 -1.50 -9.81
C ARG A 122 16.32 -0.24 -9.37
N MET A 123 17.32 -0.41 -8.51
CA MET A 123 18.19 0.67 -8.04
C MET A 123 19.57 0.57 -8.70
N PHE A 124 20.34 1.66 -8.67
CA PHE A 124 21.71 1.74 -9.18
C PHE A 124 21.87 1.16 -10.60
N ALA A 125 21.18 1.76 -11.58
CA ALA A 125 21.20 1.31 -12.99
C ALA A 125 20.86 -0.18 -13.20
N GLY A 126 20.11 -0.79 -12.28
CA GLY A 126 19.69 -2.19 -12.37
C GLY A 126 20.57 -3.19 -11.62
N LEU A 127 21.63 -2.74 -10.95
CA LEU A 127 22.53 -3.61 -10.18
C LEU A 127 21.89 -4.16 -8.90
N TRP A 128 20.89 -3.47 -8.35
CA TRP A 128 20.20 -3.91 -7.14
C TRP A 128 18.70 -4.04 -7.39
N LYS A 129 18.15 -5.22 -7.14
CA LYS A 129 16.70 -5.47 -7.15
C LYS A 129 16.19 -5.30 -5.73
N SER A 130 15.15 -4.49 -5.58
CA SER A 130 14.40 -4.36 -4.34
C SER A 130 12.91 -4.48 -4.65
N ARG A 131 12.08 -4.33 -3.63
CA ARG A 131 10.65 -4.16 -3.81
C ARG A 131 10.16 -2.92 -3.10
N HIS A 132 8.98 -2.49 -3.51
CA HIS A 132 8.36 -1.25 -3.07
C HIS A 132 6.88 -1.49 -2.81
N TRP A 133 6.39 -0.96 -1.70
CA TRP A 133 4.98 -0.99 -1.36
C TRP A 133 4.30 0.24 -1.95
N VAL A 134 3.24 0.00 -2.72
CA VAL A 134 2.41 1.04 -3.33
C VAL A 134 0.99 0.89 -2.81
N THR A 135 0.36 2.02 -2.51
CA THR A 135 -1.03 2.06 -2.02
C THR A 135 -1.94 2.69 -3.06
N LEU A 136 -3.02 2.00 -3.39
CA LEU A 136 -4.15 2.56 -4.14
C LEU A 136 -5.36 2.65 -3.22
N ARG A 137 -6.09 3.77 -3.25
CA ARG A 137 -7.29 3.93 -2.41
C ARG A 137 -8.36 4.77 -3.09
N LYS A 138 -9.62 4.38 -2.91
CA LYS A 138 -10.79 5.18 -3.28
C LYS A 138 -11.08 6.22 -2.19
N ILE A 139 -11.12 7.50 -2.56
CA ILE A 139 -11.39 8.63 -1.67
C ILE A 139 -12.40 9.53 -2.38
N GLY A 140 -13.56 9.78 -1.75
CA GLY A 140 -14.61 10.59 -2.38
C GLY A 140 -15.10 10.02 -3.71
N GLY A 141 -15.10 8.69 -3.87
CA GLY A 141 -15.52 8.02 -5.11
C GLY A 141 -14.44 7.92 -6.19
N VAL A 142 -13.28 8.55 -6.01
CA VAL A 142 -12.19 8.57 -7.00
C VAL A 142 -11.03 7.70 -6.53
N TRP A 143 -10.46 6.89 -7.42
CA TRP A 143 -9.27 6.10 -7.13
C TRP A 143 -8.00 6.94 -7.27
N TYR A 144 -7.12 6.83 -6.28
CA TYR A 144 -5.82 7.50 -6.26
C TYR A 144 -4.68 6.51 -6.16
N ASN A 145 -3.62 6.77 -6.91
CA ASN A 145 -2.29 6.26 -6.67
C ASN A 145 -1.64 7.10 -5.57
N LEU A 146 -1.44 6.47 -4.41
CA LEU A 146 -0.82 7.08 -3.23
C LEU A 146 0.58 6.50 -2.99
N ASP A 147 1.28 6.16 -4.07
CA ASP A 147 2.69 5.80 -4.00
C ASP A 147 3.48 6.92 -3.30
N SER A 148 4.10 6.58 -2.18
CA SER A 148 4.91 7.48 -1.38
C SER A 148 6.14 8.05 -2.12
N GLU A 149 6.56 7.50 -3.26
CA GLU A 149 7.57 8.11 -4.15
C GLU A 149 7.05 9.31 -4.93
N LEU A 150 5.74 9.40 -5.15
CA LEU A 150 5.13 10.51 -5.87
C LEU A 150 5.21 11.82 -5.08
N VAL A 151 5.30 12.92 -5.82
CA VAL A 151 5.29 14.27 -5.22
C VAL A 151 3.90 14.60 -4.66
N ALA A 152 2.84 14.09 -5.28
CA ALA A 152 1.44 14.24 -4.87
C ALA A 152 0.63 13.01 -5.31
N PRO A 153 -0.57 12.79 -4.74
CA PRO A 153 -1.51 11.77 -5.22
C PRO A 153 -1.83 11.92 -6.71
N GLU A 154 -1.81 10.82 -7.45
CA GLU A 154 -2.23 10.80 -8.85
C GLU A 154 -3.62 10.15 -8.96
N VAL A 155 -4.50 10.75 -9.77
CA VAL A 155 -5.85 10.23 -10.03
C VAL A 155 -5.79 9.15 -11.11
N PHE A 156 -6.54 8.07 -10.93
CA PHE A 156 -6.85 7.17 -12.05
C PHE A 156 -8.04 7.74 -12.83
N GLU A 157 -7.86 7.96 -14.13
CA GLU A 157 -8.94 8.36 -15.02
C GLU A 157 -9.86 7.16 -15.29
N ASP A 158 -11.18 7.38 -15.20
CA ASP A 158 -12.16 6.38 -15.64
C ASP A 158 -12.08 6.27 -17.17
N ALA A 159 -11.56 5.15 -17.68
CA ALA A 159 -11.43 4.89 -19.11
C ALA A 159 -12.80 4.81 -19.84
N ASP A 160 -13.90 4.69 -19.11
CA ASP A 160 -15.25 4.47 -19.67
C ASP A 160 -16.00 5.78 -20.03
N LYS A 161 -15.38 6.96 -19.92
CA LYS A 161 -16.06 8.24 -20.24
C LYS A 161 -15.89 8.73 -21.68
N ASP A 162 -15.02 8.12 -22.48
CA ASP A 162 -14.75 8.58 -23.85
C ASP A 162 -15.66 7.93 -24.92
N ASP A 163 -16.35 6.83 -24.62
CA ASP A 163 -17.20 6.13 -25.60
C ASP A 163 -18.65 6.67 -25.69
N ALA A 164 -19.05 7.58 -24.80
CA ALA A 164 -20.42 8.10 -24.74
C ALA A 164 -20.70 9.33 -25.64
N LEU A 165 -19.68 9.90 -26.30
CA LEU A 165 -19.83 11.11 -27.12
C LEU A 165 -19.50 10.95 -28.62
N GLY A 166 -19.11 9.76 -29.09
CA GLY A 166 -18.71 9.54 -30.49
C GLY A 166 -19.82 9.14 -31.47
N GLY A 167 -21.06 8.96 -31.01
CA GLY A 167 -22.13 8.36 -31.80
C GLY A 167 -23.31 9.29 -32.08
N LYS A 168 -23.13 10.29 -32.94
CA LYS A 168 -24.19 10.95 -33.76
C LYS A 168 -23.55 12.03 -34.62
N ASP A 169 -23.32 11.70 -35.89
CA ASP A 169 -23.63 12.55 -37.05
C ASP A 169 -22.76 12.16 -38.26
N ALA A 170 -23.30 11.30 -39.11
CA ALA A 170 -23.02 11.31 -40.54
C ALA A 170 -24.18 10.63 -41.28
N THR A 171 -25.33 11.30 -41.30
CA THR A 171 -26.35 11.07 -42.34
C THR A 171 -26.05 12.06 -43.45
N LYS A 172 -25.65 11.56 -44.64
CA LYS A 172 -26.16 11.91 -45.98
C LYS A 172 -25.15 11.54 -47.06
#